data_AF-A0A9W6JLH2-F1
#
_entry.id   AF-A0A9W6JLH2-F1
#
_cell.length_a   1.000
_cell.length_b   1.000
_cell.length_c   1.000
_cell.angle_alpha   90.00
_cell.angle_beta   90.00
_cell.angle_gamma   90.00
#
_symmetry.space_group_name_H-M   'P 1'
#
loop_
_entity.id
_entity.type
_entity.pdbx_description
1 polymer ?
#
loop_
_entity_poly.entity_id
_entity_poly.type
_entity_poly.pdbx_seq_one_letter_code
_entity_poly.pdbx_strand_id
1 'polypeptide(L)'
;MAAKRATSSKKATSKNPSIKNPEVYEALREQGASAEKAARISNAQAKYGDRGANAPSSKGGKSPPYEDWRRDDLYAKAREIGLKGVSRATKGDLIHALRSH
;
A
#
# COMPACT_ATOMS: atom_id res chain seq x y z
N MET A 1 -38.28 29.02 4.63
CA MET A 1 -37.01 29.68 5.03
C MET A 1 -35.88 29.08 4.22
N ALA A 2 -35.51 29.72 3.12
CA ALA A 2 -34.36 29.35 2.30
C ALA A 2 -33.21 30.29 2.66
N ALA A 3 -32.14 29.77 3.26
CA ALA A 3 -30.90 30.50 3.48
C ALA A 3 -29.78 29.77 2.76
N LYS A 4 -29.35 30.39 1.65
CA LYS A 4 -28.25 29.98 0.78
C LYS A 4 -26.97 29.80 1.60
N ARG A 5 -26.40 28.59 1.59
CA ARG A 5 -24.99 28.39 1.92
C ARG A 5 -24.16 28.76 0.70
N ALA A 6 -23.58 29.95 0.73
CA ALA A 6 -22.50 30.35 -0.16
C ALA A 6 -21.17 30.09 0.54
N THR A 7 -20.39 29.13 0.05
CA THR A 7 -18.92 28.92 0.17
C THR A 7 -18.66 27.56 -0.50
N SER A 8 -17.79 27.34 -1.48
CA SER A 8 -16.60 28.06 -1.91
C SER A 8 -16.43 27.87 -3.43
N SER A 9 -15.91 28.91 -4.05
CA SER A 9 -15.52 29.04 -5.45
C SER A 9 -14.82 27.80 -6.00
N LYS A 10 -15.34 27.31 -7.13
CA LYS A 10 -14.68 26.41 -8.08
C LYS A 10 -13.44 27.10 -8.64
N LYS A 11 -12.35 27.13 -7.88
CA LYS A 11 -11.07 27.67 -8.34
C LYS A 11 -10.41 26.61 -9.20
N ALA A 12 -10.69 26.70 -10.49
CA ALA A 12 -9.86 26.07 -11.52
C ALA A 12 -8.41 26.50 -11.29
N THR A 13 -7.59 25.59 -10.75
CA THR A 13 -6.15 25.82 -10.60
C THR A 13 -5.41 24.82 -11.46
N SER A 14 -5.31 25.21 -12.73
CA SER A 14 -4.16 24.96 -13.58
C SER A 14 -2.86 25.21 -12.80
N LYS A 15 -2.31 24.16 -12.19
CA LYS A 15 -0.89 23.99 -11.80
C LYS A 15 -0.76 22.62 -11.11
N ASN A 16 -0.11 21.68 -11.79
CA ASN A 16 0.17 20.29 -11.41
C ASN A 16 -0.92 19.26 -11.79
N PRO A 17 -0.84 18.63 -12.98
CA PRO A 17 -1.69 17.51 -13.37
C PRO A 17 -1.51 16.25 -12.50
N SER A 18 -0.66 16.30 -11.47
CA SER A 18 -0.31 15.17 -10.60
C SER A 18 -1.04 15.18 -9.26
N ILE A 19 -1.76 16.25 -8.90
CA ILE A 19 -2.48 16.34 -7.62
C ILE A 19 -3.93 15.88 -7.82
N LYS A 20 -4.25 14.71 -7.24
CA LYS A 20 -5.56 14.06 -7.38
C LYS A 20 -6.63 14.62 -6.43
N ASN A 21 -6.23 15.28 -5.34
CA ASN A 21 -7.14 15.94 -4.41
C ASN A 21 -6.61 17.35 -4.07
N PRO A 22 -7.02 18.39 -4.82
CA PRO A 22 -6.52 19.75 -4.61
C PRO A 22 -6.99 20.37 -3.29
N GLU A 23 -8.18 20.02 -2.80
CA GLU A 23 -8.73 20.56 -1.55
C GLU A 23 -7.89 20.14 -0.33
N VAL A 24 -7.54 18.85 -0.28
CA VAL A 24 -6.67 18.31 0.77
C VAL A 24 -5.26 18.89 0.66
N TYR A 25 -4.77 19.11 -0.55
CA TYR A 25 -3.47 19.72 -0.78
C TYR A 25 -3.41 21.15 -0.23
N GLU A 26 -4.39 22.00 -0.56
CA GLU A 26 -4.44 23.39 -0.07
C GLU A 26 -4.59 23.43 1.45
N ALA A 27 -5.47 22.61 2.03
CA ALA A 27 -5.62 22.51 3.49
C ALA A 27 -4.32 22.11 4.19
N LEU A 28 -3.55 21.17 3.62
CA LEU A 28 -2.25 20.78 4.16
C LEU A 28 -1.20 21.90 4.00
N ARG A 29 -1.24 22.70 2.92
CA ARG A 29 -0.37 23.86 2.73
C ARG A 29 -0.67 24.95 3.75
N GLU A 30 -1.93 25.19 4.07
CA GLU A 30 -2.36 26.14 5.10
C GLU A 30 -1.96 25.68 6.51
N GLN A 31 -1.97 24.36 6.76
CA GLN A 31 -1.44 23.76 7.99
C GLN A 31 0.10 23.79 8.10
N GLY A 32 0.80 24.38 7.12
CA GLY A 32 2.26 24.49 7.11
C GLY A 32 2.98 23.26 6.55
N ALA A 33 2.29 22.30 5.94
CA ALA A 33 2.93 21.17 5.29
C ALA A 33 3.71 21.61 4.03
N SER A 34 4.85 20.96 3.80
CA SER A 34 5.61 21.14 2.57
C SER A 34 4.81 20.70 1.35
N ALA A 35 5.06 21.31 0.19
CA ALA A 35 4.35 21.00 -1.05
C ALA A 35 4.40 19.50 -1.41
N GLU A 36 5.55 18.86 -1.22
CA GLU A 36 5.70 17.43 -1.48
C GLU A 36 4.90 16.55 -0.51
N LYS A 37 4.93 16.86 0.79
CA LYS A 37 4.17 16.12 1.81
C LYS A 37 2.67 16.27 1.59
N ALA A 38 2.22 17.49 1.27
CA ALA A 38 0.83 17.77 0.93
C ALA A 38 0.39 16.96 -0.29
N ALA A 39 1.19 16.95 -1.37
CA ALA A 39 0.88 16.21 -2.58
C ALA A 39 0.82 14.68 -2.36
N ARG A 40 1.71 14.13 -1.52
CA ARG A 40 1.72 12.69 -1.19
C ARG A 40 0.47 12.29 -0.42
N ILE A 41 0.09 13.06 0.60
CA ILE A 41 -1.08 12.78 1.43
C ILE A 41 -2.36 12.98 0.62
N SER A 42 -2.47 14.06 -0.15
CA SER A 42 -3.64 14.31 -0.99
C SER A 42 -3.85 13.21 -2.03
N ASN A 43 -2.77 12.74 -2.66
CA ASN A 43 -2.83 11.64 -3.62
C ASN A 43 -3.14 10.29 -2.97
N ALA A 44 -2.61 10.05 -1.77
CA ALA A 44 -2.91 8.84 -1.02
C ALA A 44 -4.36 8.82 -0.53
N GLN A 45 -4.89 9.93 -0.01
CA GLN A 45 -6.29 10.04 0.38
C GLN A 45 -7.23 9.91 -0.82
N ALA A 46 -6.88 10.48 -1.98
CA ALA A 46 -7.64 10.29 -3.22
C ALA A 46 -7.67 8.82 -3.68
N LYS A 47 -6.58 8.08 -3.45
CA LYS A 47 -6.42 6.68 -3.90
C LYS A 47 -6.99 5.66 -2.90
N TYR A 48 -6.93 5.96 -1.60
CA TYR A 48 -7.21 5.00 -0.53
C TYR A 48 -8.31 5.44 0.45
N GLY A 49 -8.88 6.64 0.28
CA GLY A 49 -9.93 7.20 1.14
C GLY A 49 -9.44 7.49 2.55
N ASP A 50 -10.28 7.20 3.56
CA ASP A 50 -10.01 7.33 5.00
C ASP A 50 -8.73 6.59 5.46
N ARG A 51 -8.29 5.59 4.69
CA ARG A 51 -7.05 4.84 4.96
C ARG A 51 -5.76 5.63 4.70
N GLY A 52 -5.85 6.77 4.01
CA GLY A 52 -4.80 7.80 3.91
C GLY A 52 -3.43 7.32 3.40
N ALA A 53 -2.39 8.10 3.71
CA ALA A 53 -0.97 7.83 3.39
C ALA A 53 -0.40 6.55 4.03
N ASN A 54 -1.16 5.91 4.92
CA ASN A 54 -0.82 4.67 5.62
C ASN A 54 -1.34 3.40 4.91
N ALA A 55 -1.88 3.53 3.69
CA ALA A 55 -2.47 2.42 2.96
C ALA A 55 -1.51 1.58 2.07
N PRO A 56 -0.39 1.06 2.61
CA PRO A 56 0.17 -0.20 2.11
C PRO A 56 0.16 -1.35 3.13
N SER A 57 -0.04 -1.14 4.43
CA SER A 57 0.15 -2.19 5.45
C SER A 57 -0.93 -3.30 5.46
N SER A 58 -2.09 -3.09 4.82
CA SER A 58 -3.17 -4.08 4.86
C SER A 58 -3.22 -5.01 3.64
N LYS A 59 -2.34 -4.86 2.64
CA LYS A 59 -2.42 -5.65 1.40
C LYS A 59 -1.39 -6.78 1.28
N GLY A 60 -0.49 -6.94 2.25
CA GLY A 60 0.44 -8.05 2.32
C GLY A 60 0.58 -8.51 3.77
N GLY A 61 0.16 -9.73 4.09
CA GLY A 61 0.32 -10.24 5.46
C GLY A 61 -0.61 -11.35 5.91
N LYS A 62 -1.34 -12.02 5.01
CA LYS A 62 -2.02 -13.29 5.34
C LYS A 62 -1.70 -14.36 4.30
N SER A 63 -0.41 -14.56 4.02
CA SER A 63 -0.03 -15.88 3.54
C SER A 63 -0.14 -16.81 4.75
N PRO A 64 -0.87 -17.94 4.64
CA PRO A 64 -0.85 -18.94 5.70
C PRO A 64 0.61 -19.31 5.99
N PRO A 65 0.96 -19.57 7.27
CA PRO A 65 2.31 -19.94 7.63
C PRO A 65 2.75 -21.15 6.82
N TYR A 66 4.05 -21.25 6.51
CA TYR A 66 4.58 -22.39 5.76
C TYR A 66 4.34 -23.73 6.48
N GLU A 67 4.15 -23.70 7.80
CA GLU A 67 3.68 -24.85 8.59
C GLU A 67 2.36 -25.46 8.07
N ASP A 68 1.44 -24.65 7.55
CA ASP A 68 0.13 -25.09 7.02
C ASP A 68 0.20 -25.62 5.58
N TRP A 69 1.28 -25.32 4.85
CA TRP A 69 1.41 -25.71 3.46
C TRP A 69 1.73 -27.20 3.33
N ARG A 70 1.33 -27.84 2.21
CA ARG A 70 1.78 -29.20 1.93
C ARG A 70 3.24 -29.19 1.51
N ARG A 71 3.91 -30.34 1.68
CA ARG A 71 5.31 -30.52 1.27
C ARG A 71 5.52 -30.18 -0.20
N ASP A 72 4.60 -30.59 -1.07
CA ASP A 72 4.69 -30.33 -2.51
C ASP A 72 4.58 -28.84 -2.85
N ASP A 73 3.71 -28.10 -2.17
CA ASP A 73 3.60 -26.64 -2.35
C ASP A 73 4.88 -25.92 -1.89
N LEU A 74 5.45 -26.33 -0.76
CA LEU A 74 6.72 -25.80 -0.25
C LEU A 74 7.88 -26.13 -1.19
N TYR A 75 7.90 -27.34 -1.75
CA TYR A 75 8.89 -27.77 -2.73
C TYR A 75 8.77 -26.96 -4.03
N ALA A 76 7.55 -26.77 -4.55
CA ALA A 76 7.31 -25.95 -5.72
C ALA A 76 7.75 -24.51 -5.48
N LYS A 77 7.42 -23.94 -4.32
CA LYS A 77 7.86 -22.58 -3.94
C LYS A 77 9.37 -22.47 -3.83
N ALA A 78 10.02 -23.47 -3.24
CA ALA A 78 11.47 -23.52 -3.12
C ALA A 78 12.15 -23.59 -4.49
N ARG A 79 11.58 -24.33 -5.44
CA ARG A 79 12.07 -24.38 -6.83
C ARG A 79 11.84 -23.07 -7.58
N GLU A 80 10.70 -22.41 -7.35
CA GLU A 80 10.37 -21.12 -7.96
C GLU A 80 11.42 -20.05 -7.61
N ILE A 81 11.87 -20.03 -6.36
CA ILE A 81 12.91 -19.10 -5.90
C ILE A 81 14.35 -19.61 -6.11
N GLY A 82 14.51 -20.83 -6.63
CA GLY A 82 15.82 -21.37 -7.00
C GLY A 82 16.64 -21.97 -5.84
N LEU A 83 16.00 -22.39 -4.74
CA LEU A 83 16.68 -23.09 -3.65
C LEU A 83 17.26 -24.43 -4.14
N LYS A 84 18.57 -24.63 -3.91
CA LYS A 84 19.28 -25.88 -4.24
C LYS A 84 19.22 -26.86 -3.07
N GLY A 85 19.31 -28.16 -3.34
CA GLY A 85 19.33 -29.20 -2.31
C GLY A 85 17.96 -29.59 -1.73
N VAL A 86 16.87 -29.01 -2.24
CA VAL A 86 15.51 -29.27 -1.74
C VAL A 86 14.85 -30.54 -2.29
N SER A 87 15.51 -31.24 -3.23
CA SER A 87 14.97 -32.45 -3.89
C SER A 87 14.77 -33.65 -2.96
N ARG A 88 15.53 -33.73 -1.88
CA ARG A 88 15.40 -34.76 -0.83
C ARG A 88 15.01 -34.17 0.52
N ALA A 89 14.64 -32.89 0.56
CA ALA A 89 14.32 -32.18 1.80
C ALA A 89 12.97 -32.64 2.37
N THR A 90 12.90 -32.73 3.69
CA THR A 90 11.65 -32.97 4.41
C THR A 90 10.78 -31.71 4.40
N LYS A 91 9.50 -31.82 4.81
CA LYS A 91 8.63 -30.64 4.98
C LYS A 91 9.28 -29.60 5.91
N GLY A 92 9.90 -30.05 7.01
CA GLY A 92 10.59 -29.16 7.95
C GLY A 92 11.79 -28.44 7.32
N ASP A 93 12.64 -29.17 6.59
CA ASP A 93 13.76 -28.58 5.86
C ASP A 93 13.31 -27.55 4.81
N LEU A 94 12.22 -27.84 4.09
CA LEU A 94 11.66 -26.92 3.10
C LEU A 94 11.17 -25.63 3.76
N ILE A 95 10.45 -25.74 4.89
CA ILE A 95 10.01 -24.56 5.67
C ILE A 95 11.20 -23.76 6.15
N HIS A 96 12.23 -24.42 6.70
CA HIS A 96 13.43 -23.76 7.20
C HIS A 96 14.19 -23.05 6.08
N ALA A 97 14.37 -23.71 4.93
CA ALA A 97 15.02 -23.14 3.76
C ALA A 97 14.25 -21.94 3.20
N LEU A 98 12.91 -22.02 3.12
CA LEU A 98 12.06 -20.91 2.69
C LEU A 98 12.06 -19.73 3.66
N ARG A 99 12.25 -19.98 4.97
CA ARG A 99 12.29 -18.94 6.00
C ARG A 99 13.66 -18.28 6.13
N SER A 100 14.73 -18.99 5.76
CA SER A 100 16.12 -18.53 5.87
C SER A 100 16.67 -17.90 4.58
N HIS A 101 15.86 -17.86 3.52
CA HIS A 101 16.17 -17.28 2.22
C HIS A 101 15.63 -15.83 2.13
#